data_AF-A0A2E0ANE0-F1
#
_entry.id   AF-A0A2E0ANE0-F1
#
_cell.length_a   1.000
_cell.length_b   1.000
_cell.length_c   1.000
_cell.angle_alpha   90.00
_cell.angle_beta   90.00
_cell.angle_gamma   90.00
#
_symmetry.space_group_name_H-M   'P 1'
#
loop_
_entity.id
_entity.type
_entity.pdbx_description
1 polymer ?
#
loop_
_entity_poly.entity_id
_entity_poly.type
_entity_poly.pdbx_seq_one_letter_code
_entity_poly.pdbx_strand_id
1 'polypeptide(L)'
;MQFKRLQSSLFCLGWLFSVVVCCPVARAEPSQVWLDQGRLMTDKGPIPPGCLARLMTRLNGDNVVASIYLGRNSLRGCLDANVPFPQQEESEINYQIIAQPSANRYALNVCESIRGSLRQSCNKILIKVLNKDYQLRDGRVIPVLSLEKIGDVK
;
A
#
# COMPACT_ATOMS: atom_id res chain seq x y z
N MET A 1 -52.10 -57.62 30.25
CA MET A 1 -51.68 -59.00 29.97
C MET A 1 -50.91 -59.01 28.65
N GLN A 2 -49.66 -59.49 28.70
CA GLN A 2 -48.78 -59.97 27.62
C GLN A 2 -48.40 -59.08 26.41
N PHE A 3 -47.14 -58.62 26.49
CA PHE A 3 -46.04 -58.76 25.51
C PHE A 3 -46.35 -59.16 24.06
N LYS A 4 -45.75 -58.41 23.12
CA LYS A 4 -44.85 -58.96 22.09
C LYS A 4 -43.81 -57.92 21.64
N ARG A 5 -42.53 -58.27 21.78
CA ARG A 5 -41.35 -57.64 21.17
C ARG A 5 -41.30 -57.94 19.67
N LEU A 6 -40.80 -57.02 18.85
CA LEU A 6 -40.06 -57.31 17.60
C LEU A 6 -39.11 -56.13 17.31
N GLN A 7 -37.81 -56.32 17.56
CA GLN A 7 -36.73 -56.39 16.56
C GLN A 7 -36.28 -55.04 15.96
N SER A 8 -35.21 -54.51 16.58
CA SER A 8 -33.93 -54.13 15.96
C SER A 8 -33.93 -53.65 14.50
N SER A 9 -33.63 -52.37 14.30
CA SER A 9 -32.82 -51.89 13.18
C SER A 9 -32.03 -50.65 13.63
N LEU A 10 -30.71 -50.82 13.69
CA LEU A 10 -29.71 -49.78 13.88
C LEU A 10 -29.91 -48.70 12.80
N PHE A 11 -30.20 -47.47 13.22
CA PHE A 11 -29.87 -46.28 12.44
C PHE A 11 -28.76 -45.54 13.18
N CYS A 12 -27.52 -45.78 12.75
CA CYS A 12 -26.40 -44.89 13.00
C CYS A 12 -26.72 -43.54 12.31
N LEU A 13 -27.36 -42.65 13.05
CA LEU A 13 -27.37 -41.22 12.75
C LEU A 13 -25.95 -40.69 12.99
N GLY A 14 -25.11 -40.85 11.96
CA GLY A 14 -23.81 -40.19 11.88
C GLY A 14 -24.04 -38.69 11.84
N TRP A 15 -23.78 -38.04 12.95
CA TRP A 15 -23.66 -36.59 13.05
C TRP A 15 -22.46 -36.14 12.21
N LEU A 16 -22.73 -35.71 10.97
CA LEU A 16 -21.78 -34.94 10.16
C LEU A 16 -21.66 -33.54 10.78
N PHE A 17 -20.69 -33.38 11.69
CA PHE A 17 -20.18 -32.07 12.10
C PHE A 17 -19.58 -31.40 10.84
N SER A 18 -20.38 -30.59 10.15
CA SER A 18 -19.85 -29.60 9.21
C SER A 18 -19.08 -28.57 10.02
N VAL A 19 -17.77 -28.75 10.11
CA VAL A 19 -16.85 -27.69 10.52
C VAL A 19 -16.92 -26.63 9.42
N VAL A 20 -17.77 -25.61 9.62
CA VAL A 20 -17.75 -24.40 8.80
C VAL A 20 -16.42 -23.71 9.11
N VAL A 21 -15.41 -24.01 8.31
CA VAL A 21 -14.16 -23.25 8.27
C VAL A 21 -14.54 -21.87 7.72
N CYS A 22 -14.84 -20.96 8.64
CA CYS A 22 -15.02 -19.55 8.32
C CYS A 22 -13.63 -19.01 7.96
N CYS A 23 -13.22 -19.14 6.70
CA CYS A 23 -12.05 -18.42 6.21
C CYS A 23 -12.34 -16.93 6.39
N PRO A 24 -11.53 -16.19 7.18
CA PRO A 24 -11.64 -14.75 7.17
C PRO A 24 -11.32 -14.27 5.75
N VAL A 25 -12.34 -13.83 5.03
CA VAL A 25 -12.15 -13.11 3.78
C VAL A 25 -11.47 -11.81 4.16
N ALA A 26 -10.16 -11.72 3.92
CA ALA A 26 -9.39 -10.48 4.08
C ALA A 26 -10.03 -9.44 3.16
N ARG A 27 -10.84 -8.55 3.75
CA ARG A 27 -11.50 -7.47 3.02
C ARG A 27 -10.41 -6.49 2.60
N ALA A 28 -10.22 -6.34 1.29
CA ALA A 28 -9.38 -5.29 0.75
C ALA A 28 -9.90 -3.94 1.29
N GLU A 29 -9.08 -3.23 2.06
CA GLU A 29 -9.43 -1.88 2.52
C GLU A 29 -9.66 -0.98 1.30
N PRO A 30 -10.66 -0.08 1.34
CA PRO A 30 -10.89 0.87 0.26
C PRO A 30 -9.62 1.70 0.04
N SER A 31 -9.22 1.86 -1.22
CA SER A 31 -8.04 2.63 -1.56
C SER A 31 -8.27 4.09 -1.15
N GLN A 32 -7.55 4.54 -0.12
CA GLN A 32 -7.54 5.94 0.34
C GLN A 32 -6.84 6.88 -0.68
N VAL A 33 -6.38 6.32 -1.79
CA VAL A 33 -5.77 7.01 -2.92
C VAL A 33 -6.60 6.75 -4.17
N TRP A 34 -6.82 7.79 -4.98
CA TRP A 34 -7.51 7.69 -6.27
C TRP A 34 -6.77 8.49 -7.35
N LEU A 35 -7.19 8.33 -8.60
CA LEU A 35 -6.64 9.06 -9.73
C LEU A 35 -7.53 10.25 -10.07
N ASP A 36 -6.92 11.43 -10.21
CA ASP A 36 -7.57 12.62 -10.75
C ASP A 36 -6.60 13.39 -11.64
N GLN A 37 -7.00 13.66 -12.88
CA GLN A 37 -6.20 14.38 -13.88
C GLN A 37 -4.75 13.89 -13.99
N GLY A 38 -4.53 12.56 -13.97
CA GLY A 38 -3.20 11.96 -14.07
C GLY A 38 -2.32 12.08 -12.81
N ARG A 39 -2.91 12.48 -11.68
CA ARG A 39 -2.25 12.57 -10.37
C ARG A 39 -2.84 11.58 -9.39
N LEU A 40 -2.00 11.10 -8.47
CA LEU A 40 -2.44 10.36 -7.30
C LEU A 40 -2.96 11.35 -6.25
N MET A 41 -4.20 11.16 -5.82
CA MET A 41 -4.91 12.03 -4.88
C MET A 41 -5.18 11.31 -3.57
N THR A 42 -5.25 12.09 -2.50
CA THR A 42 -5.71 11.70 -1.16
C THR A 42 -6.80 12.65 -0.70
N ASP A 43 -7.46 12.35 0.42
CA ASP A 43 -8.39 13.25 1.10
C ASP A 43 -7.78 14.61 1.47
N LYS A 44 -6.45 14.66 1.63
CA LYS A 44 -5.68 15.88 1.88
C LYS A 44 -5.20 16.60 0.62
N GLY A 45 -5.46 16.05 -0.58
CA GLY A 45 -5.02 16.61 -1.85
C GLY A 45 -4.01 15.71 -2.60
N PRO A 46 -3.34 16.24 -3.64
CA PRO A 46 -2.44 15.45 -4.47
C PRO A 46 -1.21 15.00 -3.68
N ILE A 47 -0.73 13.79 -3.97
CA ILE A 47 0.56 13.32 -3.46
C ILE A 47 1.67 14.12 -4.16
N PRO A 48 2.54 14.83 -3.41
CA PRO A 48 3.65 15.56 -4.01
C PRO A 48 4.60 14.62 -4.79
N PRO A 49 5.02 14.97 -6.01
CA PRO A 49 6.07 14.25 -6.75
C PRO A 49 7.29 13.87 -5.90
N GLY A 50 7.73 14.74 -5.01
CA GLY A 50 8.87 14.51 -4.12
C GLY A 50 8.66 13.33 -3.17
N CYS A 51 7.42 13.07 -2.75
CA CYS A 51 7.11 11.86 -1.99
C CYS A 51 7.38 10.59 -2.79
N LEU A 52 7.04 10.60 -4.08
CA LEU A 52 7.25 9.46 -4.97
C LEU A 52 8.75 9.29 -5.29
N ALA A 53 9.48 10.39 -5.47
CA ALA A 53 10.91 10.40 -5.74
C ALA A 53 11.74 9.79 -4.60
N ARG A 54 11.27 9.88 -3.34
CA ARG A 54 11.93 9.17 -2.21
C ARG A 54 12.07 7.68 -2.43
N LEU A 55 11.19 7.06 -3.21
CA LEU A 55 11.19 5.63 -3.50
C LEU A 55 12.09 5.27 -4.70
N MET A 56 12.73 6.25 -5.35
CA MET A 56 13.66 6.00 -6.44
C MET A 56 14.98 5.40 -5.93
N THR A 57 15.55 4.52 -6.75
CA THR A 57 16.96 4.17 -6.68
C THR A 57 17.78 5.34 -7.22
N ARG A 58 18.71 5.84 -6.41
CA ARG A 58 19.57 6.97 -6.78
C ARG A 58 20.54 6.59 -7.90
N LEU A 59 21.08 7.60 -8.58
CA LEU A 59 22.04 7.44 -9.68
C LEU A 59 23.27 6.59 -9.34
N ASN A 60 23.72 6.64 -8.09
CA ASN A 60 24.85 5.85 -7.59
C ASN A 60 24.47 4.39 -7.25
N GLY A 61 23.21 3.99 -7.48
CA GLY A 61 22.70 2.67 -7.17
C GLY A 61 22.06 2.52 -5.78
N ASP A 62 22.10 3.57 -4.95
CA ASP A 62 21.51 3.51 -3.61
C ASP A 62 19.99 3.35 -3.67
N ASN A 63 19.47 2.28 -3.07
CA ASN A 63 18.04 2.02 -2.93
C ASN A 63 17.66 1.96 -1.45
N VAL A 64 17.59 3.12 -0.82
CA VAL A 64 17.59 3.27 0.65
C VAL A 64 16.19 3.32 1.28
N VAL A 65 15.14 3.62 0.50
CA VAL A 65 13.79 3.81 1.03
C VAL A 65 12.82 2.88 0.31
N ALA A 66 12.35 1.85 1.02
CA ALA A 66 11.32 0.95 0.53
C ALA A 66 9.90 1.44 0.82
N SER A 67 9.70 2.33 1.81
CA SER A 67 8.37 2.78 2.21
C SER A 67 8.41 4.16 2.88
N ILE A 68 7.35 4.94 2.66
CA ILE A 68 7.15 6.24 3.28
C ILE A 68 5.73 6.38 3.86
N TYR A 69 5.61 7.11 4.96
CA TYR A 69 4.31 7.52 5.50
C TYR A 69 3.83 8.78 4.77
N LEU A 70 2.65 8.71 4.15
CA LEU A 70 1.97 9.87 3.56
C LEU A 70 1.23 10.67 4.62
N GLY A 71 0.44 9.96 5.43
CA GLY A 71 -0.38 10.52 6.49
C GLY A 71 0.43 10.95 7.72
N ARG A 72 -0.25 11.66 8.62
CA ARG A 72 0.38 12.14 9.86
C ARG A 72 0.64 10.95 10.79
N ASN A 73 1.90 10.77 11.17
CA ASN A 73 2.31 9.88 12.26
C ASN A 73 2.40 10.70 13.58
N SER A 74 3.49 10.59 14.36
CA SER A 74 3.71 11.46 15.52
C SER A 74 3.88 12.95 15.18
N LEU A 75 4.38 13.29 13.98
CA LEU A 75 4.65 14.67 13.57
C LEU A 75 3.99 15.02 12.24
N ARG A 76 4.63 14.71 11.12
CA ARG A 76 4.20 15.05 9.76
C ARG A 76 4.53 13.87 8.85
N GLY A 77 3.57 13.51 8.00
CA GLY A 77 3.83 12.62 6.88
C GLY A 77 4.37 13.39 5.69
N CYS A 78 4.63 12.68 4.60
CA CYS A 78 5.16 13.30 3.39
C CYS A 78 4.21 14.33 2.77
N LEU A 79 2.88 14.14 2.91
CA LEU A 79 1.87 15.09 2.41
C LEU A 79 1.98 16.48 3.07
N ASP A 80 2.41 16.52 4.33
CA ASP A 80 2.48 17.73 5.15
C ASP A 80 3.94 18.20 5.35
N ALA A 81 4.90 17.64 4.61
CA ALA A 81 6.31 17.95 4.74
C ALA A 81 6.65 19.31 4.11
N ASN A 82 7.47 20.11 4.79
CA ASN A 82 7.98 21.37 4.20
C ASN A 82 8.89 21.10 2.99
N VAL A 83 9.61 19.97 3.01
CA VAL A 83 10.50 19.51 1.95
C VAL A 83 10.25 18.01 1.74
N PRO A 84 9.36 17.63 0.82
CA PRO A 84 9.00 16.22 0.57
C PRO A 84 10.18 15.38 0.08
N PHE A 85 11.11 15.96 -0.68
CA PHE A 85 12.34 15.31 -1.16
C PHE A 85 13.58 16.16 -0.79
N PRO A 86 14.47 15.69 0.10
CA PRO A 86 15.56 16.52 0.59
C PRO A 86 16.61 16.82 -0.50
N GLN A 87 17.01 18.09 -0.62
CA GLN A 87 18.08 18.60 -1.52
C GLN A 87 17.67 18.85 -2.97
N GLN A 88 16.39 18.74 -3.32
CA GLN A 88 15.88 19.11 -4.63
C GLN A 88 14.59 19.92 -4.48
N GLU A 89 14.34 20.78 -5.46
CA GLU A 89 13.08 21.52 -5.55
C GLU A 89 11.98 20.61 -6.10
N GLU A 90 10.76 20.76 -5.61
CA GLU A 90 9.62 19.95 -6.07
C GLU A 90 9.40 20.09 -7.60
N SER A 91 9.72 21.27 -8.17
CA SER A 91 9.64 21.54 -9.62
C SER A 91 10.63 20.76 -10.46
N GLU A 92 11.69 20.21 -9.85
CA GLU A 92 12.69 19.38 -10.54
C GLU A 92 12.24 17.92 -10.65
N ILE A 93 11.12 17.56 -10.01
CA ILE A 93 10.60 16.20 -9.94
C ILE A 93 9.28 16.12 -10.71
N ASN A 94 9.16 15.12 -11.56
CA ASN A 94 7.91 14.80 -12.21
C ASN A 94 7.62 13.29 -12.11
N TYR A 95 6.35 12.94 -12.30
CA TYR A 95 5.97 11.54 -12.43
C TYR A 95 4.82 11.36 -13.41
N GLN A 96 4.68 10.14 -13.90
CA GLN A 96 3.59 9.70 -14.76
C GLN A 96 3.10 8.34 -14.28
N ILE A 97 1.79 8.12 -14.33
CA ILE A 97 1.21 6.80 -14.08
C ILE A 97 1.27 6.01 -15.38
N ILE A 98 2.03 4.91 -15.36
CA ILE A 98 2.19 4.01 -16.50
C ILE A 98 1.03 3.02 -16.55
N ALA A 99 0.64 2.48 -15.39
CA ALA A 99 -0.44 1.50 -15.26
C ALA A 99 -0.97 1.44 -13.83
N GLN A 100 -2.18 0.88 -13.65
CA GLN A 100 -2.77 0.55 -12.35
C GLN A 100 -3.11 -0.94 -12.30
N PRO A 101 -2.16 -1.83 -11.92
CA PRO A 101 -2.38 -3.28 -11.93
C PRO A 101 -3.48 -3.77 -10.98
N SER A 102 -3.76 -3.02 -9.91
CA SER A 102 -4.87 -3.28 -8.99
C SER A 102 -5.29 -1.99 -8.29
N ALA A 103 -6.42 -2.01 -7.58
CA ALA A 103 -6.99 -0.82 -6.93
C ALA A 103 -5.98 -0.02 -6.07
N ASN A 104 -5.06 -0.69 -5.39
CA ASN A 104 -4.04 -0.08 -4.54
C ASN A 104 -2.60 -0.20 -5.07
N ARG A 105 -2.40 -0.56 -6.34
CA ARG A 105 -1.07 -0.68 -6.94
C ARG A 105 -0.95 0.18 -8.18
N TYR A 106 0.16 0.88 -8.30
CA TYR A 106 0.42 1.81 -9.40
C TYR A 106 1.84 1.61 -9.92
N ALA A 107 1.98 1.48 -11.23
CA ALA A 107 3.26 1.56 -11.92
C ALA A 107 3.50 3.02 -12.30
N LEU A 108 4.62 3.58 -11.87
CA LEU A 108 4.96 4.99 -12.05
C LEU A 108 6.28 5.12 -12.79
N ASN A 109 6.39 6.10 -13.69
CA ASN A 109 7.67 6.62 -14.14
C ASN A 109 7.93 7.90 -13.34
N VAL A 110 8.93 7.90 -12.45
CA VAL A 110 9.30 9.05 -11.64
C VAL A 110 10.65 9.54 -12.11
N CYS A 111 10.78 10.83 -12.37
CA CYS A 111 12.03 11.41 -12.81
C CYS A 111 12.42 12.63 -11.99
N GLU A 112 13.71 12.77 -11.76
CA GLU A 112 14.34 13.95 -11.17
C GLU A 112 15.24 14.62 -12.22
N SER A 113 15.22 15.95 -12.25
CA SER A 113 16.16 16.76 -13.02
C SER A 113 17.46 16.84 -12.23
N ILE A 114 18.59 16.60 -12.90
CA ILE A 114 19.90 16.54 -12.25
C ILE A 114 20.88 17.45 -12.97
N ARG A 115 21.77 18.06 -12.20
CA ARG A 115 22.86 18.86 -12.76
C ARG A 115 23.91 17.93 -13.38
N GLY A 116 24.37 18.27 -14.59
CA GLY A 116 25.40 17.50 -15.30
C GLY A 116 24.95 17.06 -16.70
N SER A 117 25.77 16.21 -17.33
CA SER A 117 25.56 15.75 -18.72
C SER A 117 24.33 14.87 -18.90
N LEU A 118 23.94 14.12 -17.87
CA LEU A 118 22.77 13.23 -17.90
C LEU A 118 21.44 13.99 -17.94
N ARG A 119 21.40 15.22 -17.39
CA ARG A 119 20.23 16.12 -17.28
C ARG A 119 19.01 15.59 -16.51
N GLN A 120 18.74 14.29 -16.53
CA GLN A 120 17.61 13.66 -15.86
C GLN A 120 17.95 12.23 -15.41
N SER A 121 17.36 11.81 -14.31
CA SER A 121 17.35 10.42 -13.84
C SER A 121 15.89 9.96 -13.72
N CYS A 122 15.55 8.80 -14.28
CA CYS A 122 14.20 8.26 -14.24
C CYS A 122 14.20 6.83 -13.71
N ASN A 123 13.18 6.50 -12.92
CA ASN A 123 12.91 5.13 -12.48
C ASN A 123 11.47 4.78 -12.76
N LYS A 124 11.26 3.58 -13.31
CA LYS A 124 9.95 2.97 -13.40
C LYS A 124 9.75 2.05 -12.19
N ILE A 125 8.91 2.46 -11.26
CA ILE A 125 8.68 1.75 -9.99
C ILE A 125 7.25 1.22 -9.90
N LEU A 126 7.08 0.10 -9.21
CA LEU A 126 5.78 -0.43 -8.81
C LEU A 126 5.57 -0.11 -7.33
N ILE A 127 4.53 0.67 -7.05
CA ILE A 127 4.16 1.05 -5.67
C ILE A 127 2.86 0.39 -5.23
N LYS A 128 2.73 0.19 -3.93
CA LYS A 128 1.51 -0.23 -3.25
C LYS A 128 1.10 0.82 -2.22
N VAL A 129 -0.19 1.13 -2.19
CA VAL A 129 -0.83 1.97 -1.18
C VAL A 129 -1.41 1.06 -0.09
N LEU A 130 -1.12 1.36 1.17
CA LEU A 130 -1.61 0.60 2.32
C LEU A 130 -1.58 1.45 3.59
N ASN A 131 -2.37 1.06 4.58
CA ASN A 131 -2.18 1.51 5.95
C ASN A 131 -1.11 0.65 6.63
N LYS A 132 -0.17 1.30 7.32
CA LYS A 132 0.83 0.63 8.15
C LYS A 132 0.63 1.05 9.59
N ASP A 133 0.75 0.09 10.49
CA ASP A 133 0.75 0.36 11.92
C ASP A 133 1.93 1.28 12.28
N TYR A 134 1.64 2.29 13.09
CA TYR A 134 2.62 3.21 13.65
C TYR A 134 2.44 3.30 15.16
N GLN A 135 3.50 2.98 15.90
CA GLN A 135 3.52 3.08 17.35
C GLN A 135 3.87 4.50 17.79
N LEU A 136 2.95 5.15 18.49
CA LEU A 136 3.14 6.44 19.13
C LEU A 136 4.00 6.30 20.40
N ARG A 137 4.56 7.42 20.86
CA ARG A 137 5.41 7.45 22.07
C ARG A 137 4.67 7.01 23.34
N ASP A 138 3.35 7.16 23.37
CA ASP A 138 2.48 6.75 24.48
C ASP A 138 2.06 5.27 24.39
N GLY A 139 2.59 4.51 23.41
CA GLY A 139 2.31 3.10 23.23
C GLY A 139 1.07 2.79 22.37
N ARG A 140 0.26 3.78 22.00
CA ARG A 140 -0.87 3.56 21.09
C ARG A 140 -0.38 3.23 19.68
N VAL A 141 -1.12 2.35 18.99
CA VAL A 141 -0.90 2.03 17.58
C VAL A 141 -1.97 2.69 16.75
N ILE A 142 -1.58 3.42 15.71
CA ILE A 142 -2.49 4.05 14.76
C ILE A 142 -2.18 3.56 13.33
N PRO A 143 -3.20 3.39 12.47
CA PRO A 143 -2.98 3.14 11.05
C PRO A 143 -2.54 4.43 10.37
N VAL A 144 -1.46 4.38 9.58
CA VAL A 144 -0.95 5.52 8.81
C VAL A 144 -0.86 5.15 7.34
N LEU A 145 -1.54 5.92 6.50
CA LEU A 145 -1.48 5.79 5.04
C LEU A 145 -0.03 5.90 4.56
N SER A 146 0.41 4.91 3.78
CA SER A 146 1.79 4.73 3.38
C SER A 146 1.89 4.34 1.91
N LEU A 147 3.03 4.67 1.30
CA LEU A 147 3.49 4.13 0.03
C LEU A 147 4.62 3.13 0.28
N GLU A 148 4.62 2.05 -0.47
CA GLU A 148 5.67 1.05 -0.45
C GLU A 148 6.09 0.74 -1.89
N LYS A 149 7.39 0.81 -2.17
CA LYS A 149 7.97 0.29 -3.41
C LYS A 149 8.04 -1.23 -3.29
N ILE A 150 7.28 -1.91 -4.14
CA ILE A 150 7.19 -3.38 -4.16
C ILE A 150 7.90 -4.00 -5.37
N GLY A 151 8.49 -3.18 -6.25
CA GLY A 151 9.30 -3.63 -7.37
C GLY A 151 9.65 -2.52 -8.35
N ASP A 152 10.36 -2.90 -9.41
CA ASP A 152 10.66 -2.06 -10.57
C ASP A 152 9.92 -2.59 -11.81
N VAL A 153 9.63 -1.71 -12.76
CA VAL A 153 8.89 -2.03 -13.99
C VAL A 153 9.83 -1.90 -15.19
N LYS A 154 9.67 -2.78 -16.18
CA LYS A 154 10.48 -2.74 -17.41
C LYS A 154 10.05 -1.60 -18.35
#